data_AF-Q0J2W1-F1
#
_entry.id   AF-Q0J2W1-F1
#
_cell.length_a   1.000
_cell.length_b   1.000
_cell.length_c   1.000
_cell.angle_alpha   90.00
_cell.angle_beta   90.00
_cell.angle_gamma   90.00
#
_symmetry.space_group_name_H-M   'P 1'
#
loop_
_entity.id
_entity.type
_entity.pdbx_description
1 polymer ?
#
loop_
_entity_poly.entity_id
_entity_poly.type
_entity_poly.pdbx_seq_one_letter_code
_entity_poly.pdbx_strand_id
1 'polypeptide(L)'
;MQHLHGDVLESAVERVPAPDLAAAALVSREWLRAVRAALRRRMLRLPWLVVHVIHLRGQRRLAAAYDPRSGAWLAVPTAPPARHGATSPPQPHSHVRLMRGASGDRVCALSLSGLAVARDALGMDDDALVVALKAPGVWRVDPVLAAVGDRVVAMGGACRLALGDGEDTSAVEVHERGGWTHCGAVPTALRESAAAAATWLSTAATDQRVYVADRATGTASWFDPAKQQWGPTSRLRPDATVSTWGLAAGRAGAEKIILFGVKHADSRVVIRSWEVDGDSLSLSHGAAAAHDTMPSEMSERLFPHGDDGEEETSSPSIGVCGNTAGGYVYNAAVPATGAVLYELRRGGVEGGGVERWAWVACAPVVAEAEALGRVILACSPVGLHELADERLAH
;
A
#
# COMPACT_ATOMS: atom_id res chain seq x y z
N MET A 1 -4.19 1.81 -45.61
CA MET A 1 -5.25 1.01 -44.95
C MET A 1 -4.78 0.25 -43.69
N GLN A 2 -3.54 0.39 -43.20
CA GLN A 2 -3.00 -0.44 -42.10
C GLN A 2 -3.18 0.14 -40.67
N HIS A 3 -3.64 1.38 -40.50
CA HIS A 3 -3.74 2.00 -39.16
C HIS A 3 -5.03 1.65 -38.39
N LEU A 4 -6.17 1.46 -39.08
CA LEU A 4 -7.47 1.18 -38.45
C LEU A 4 -7.52 -0.16 -37.69
N HIS A 5 -6.76 -1.18 -38.12
CA HIS A 5 -6.75 -2.48 -37.43
C HIS A 5 -5.96 -2.48 -36.12
N GLY A 6 -4.93 -1.63 -35.99
CA GLY A 6 -4.17 -1.48 -34.74
C GLY A 6 -5.04 -0.89 -33.63
N ASP A 7 -5.75 0.19 -33.94
CA ASP A 7 -6.57 0.93 -32.97
C ASP A 7 -7.77 0.11 -32.47
N VAL A 8 -8.39 -0.68 -33.35
CA VAL A 8 -9.51 -1.57 -32.98
C VAL A 8 -9.03 -2.73 -32.12
N LEU A 9 -7.90 -3.36 -32.44
CA LEU A 9 -7.35 -4.46 -31.66
C LEU A 9 -6.92 -3.99 -30.26
N GLU A 10 -6.25 -2.84 -30.17
CA GLU A 10 -5.91 -2.23 -28.88
C GLU A 10 -7.16 -1.91 -28.06
N SER A 11 -8.21 -1.35 -28.69
CA SER A 11 -9.48 -1.06 -28.03
C SER A 11 -10.23 -2.31 -27.57
N ALA A 12 -10.14 -3.42 -28.31
CA ALA A 12 -10.71 -4.70 -27.91
C ALA A 12 -9.94 -5.28 -26.73
N VAL A 13 -8.61 -5.34 -26.84
CA VAL A 13 -7.70 -5.83 -25.78
C VAL A 13 -7.83 -4.99 -24.52
N GLU A 14 -8.11 -3.69 -24.59
CA GLU A 14 -8.38 -2.85 -23.41
C GLU A 14 -9.59 -3.26 -22.58
N ARG A 15 -10.54 -3.99 -23.16
CA ARG A 15 -11.76 -4.47 -22.50
C ARG A 15 -11.62 -5.92 -21.99
N VAL A 16 -10.57 -6.62 -22.39
CA VAL A 16 -10.30 -8.00 -21.95
C VAL A 16 -9.91 -8.00 -20.46
N PRO A 17 -10.54 -8.86 -19.63
CA PRO A 17 -10.14 -9.07 -18.24
C PRO A 17 -8.67 -9.43 -18.15
N ALA A 18 -8.02 -9.03 -17.05
CA ALA A 18 -6.59 -9.24 -16.94
C ALA A 18 -6.10 -10.70 -17.01
N PRO A 19 -6.81 -11.71 -16.46
CA PRO A 19 -6.41 -13.12 -16.61
C PRO A 19 -6.32 -13.54 -18.09
N ASP A 20 -7.22 -13.03 -18.92
CA ASP A 20 -7.30 -13.39 -20.33
C ASP A 20 -6.29 -12.63 -21.20
N LEU A 21 -5.63 -11.59 -20.66
CA LEU A 21 -4.61 -10.84 -21.40
C LEU A 21 -3.36 -11.65 -21.69
N ALA A 22 -3.00 -12.58 -20.80
CA ALA A 22 -1.88 -13.46 -21.02
C ALA A 22 -2.13 -14.39 -22.21
N ALA A 23 -3.30 -15.05 -22.23
CA ALA A 23 -3.73 -15.87 -23.35
C ALA A 23 -3.81 -15.05 -24.66
N ALA A 24 -4.37 -13.84 -24.58
CA ALA A 24 -4.44 -12.92 -25.73
C ALA A 24 -3.05 -12.55 -26.26
N ALA A 25 -2.04 -12.40 -25.39
CA ALA A 25 -0.68 -12.07 -25.78
C ALA A 25 0.03 -13.19 -26.56
N LEU A 26 -0.42 -14.43 -26.41
CA LEU A 26 0.16 -15.60 -27.09
C LEU A 26 -0.38 -15.83 -28.51
N VAL A 27 -1.46 -15.14 -28.90
CA VAL A 27 -2.14 -15.35 -30.19
C VAL A 27 -1.26 -14.99 -31.39
N SER A 28 -0.55 -13.86 -31.35
CA SER A 28 0.36 -13.41 -32.41
C SER A 28 1.23 -12.24 -31.95
N ARG A 29 2.20 -11.82 -32.77
CA ARG A 29 3.04 -10.64 -32.48
C ARG A 29 2.23 -9.34 -32.44
N GLU A 30 1.21 -9.24 -33.28
CA GLU A 30 0.29 -8.09 -33.36
C GLU A 30 -0.55 -7.99 -32.09
N TRP A 31 -1.07 -9.12 -31.61
CA TRP A 31 -1.77 -9.20 -30.34
C TRP A 31 -0.85 -8.93 -29.15
N LEU A 32 0.37 -9.46 -29.12
CA LEU A 32 1.36 -9.12 -28.10
C LEU A 32 1.68 -7.62 -28.10
N ARG A 33 1.82 -6.99 -29.28
CA ARG A 33 2.02 -5.54 -29.39
C ARG A 33 0.80 -4.77 -28.88
N ALA A 34 -0.41 -5.18 -29.23
CA ALA A 34 -1.64 -4.56 -28.75
C ALA A 34 -1.84 -4.75 -27.25
N VAL A 35 -1.52 -5.93 -26.69
CA VAL A 35 -1.52 -6.20 -25.25
C VAL A 35 -0.47 -5.37 -24.54
N ARG A 36 0.75 -5.24 -25.07
CA ARG A 36 1.77 -4.36 -24.48
C ARG A 36 1.39 -2.88 -24.60
N ALA A 37 0.81 -2.45 -25.71
CA ALA A 37 0.35 -1.08 -25.91
C ALA A 37 -0.82 -0.75 -24.98
N ALA A 38 -1.80 -1.64 -24.89
CA ALA A 38 -2.86 -1.60 -23.91
C ALA A 38 -2.22 -1.56 -22.52
N LEU A 39 -1.38 -2.52 -22.12
CA LEU A 39 -0.74 -2.56 -20.81
C LEU A 39 0.06 -1.30 -20.46
N ARG A 40 0.77 -0.69 -21.42
CA ARG A 40 1.45 0.60 -21.20
C ARG A 40 0.46 1.76 -21.03
N ARG A 41 -0.62 1.81 -21.80
CA ARG A 41 -1.75 2.73 -21.57
C ARG A 41 -2.50 2.40 -20.28
N ARG A 42 -2.42 1.14 -19.83
CA ARG A 42 -3.01 0.59 -18.60
C ARG A 42 -2.13 0.82 -17.36
N MET A 43 -0.82 1.03 -17.50
CA MET A 43 0.12 1.30 -16.38
C MET A 43 -0.15 2.66 -15.69
N LEU A 44 -0.99 3.50 -16.31
CA LEU A 44 -1.56 4.70 -15.69
C LEU A 44 -2.89 4.43 -14.96
N ARG A 45 -3.25 3.16 -14.69
CA ARG A 45 -4.51 2.80 -14.03
C ARG A 45 -4.28 2.32 -12.60
N LEU A 46 -5.40 2.29 -11.89
CA LEU A 46 -5.56 1.92 -10.49
C LEU A 46 -4.78 0.65 -10.15
N PRO A 47 -4.09 0.64 -9.00
CA PRO A 47 -3.38 -0.54 -8.55
C PRO A 47 -4.39 -1.65 -8.22
N TRP A 48 -3.97 -2.91 -8.32
CA TRP A 48 -4.76 -4.03 -7.83
C TRP A 48 -4.71 -4.04 -6.31
N LEU A 49 -5.81 -4.39 -5.65
CA LEU A 49 -5.80 -4.64 -4.21
C LEU A 49 -5.39 -6.09 -3.99
N VAL A 50 -4.30 -6.32 -3.27
CA VAL A 50 -3.82 -7.65 -2.92
C VAL A 50 -4.00 -7.84 -1.41
N VAL A 51 -4.66 -8.92 -1.03
CA VAL A 51 -4.85 -9.30 0.36
C VAL A 51 -3.99 -10.50 0.69
N HIS A 52 -3.20 -10.40 1.74
CA HIS A 52 -2.44 -11.50 2.30
C HIS A 52 -2.99 -11.89 3.66
N VAL A 53 -3.37 -13.15 3.81
CA VAL A 53 -3.79 -13.75 5.07
C VAL A 53 -2.64 -14.61 5.57
N ILE A 54 -2.14 -14.28 6.77
CA ILE A 54 -1.03 -14.98 7.42
C ILE A 54 -1.59 -15.66 8.65
N HIS A 55 -1.70 -16.99 8.63
CA HIS A 55 -2.17 -17.74 9.79
C HIS A 55 -1.14 -17.71 10.93
N LEU A 56 -1.61 -17.55 12.17
CA LEU A 56 -0.77 -17.38 13.37
C LEU A 56 0.20 -18.54 13.65
N ARG A 57 -0.01 -19.72 13.06
CA ARG A 57 0.90 -20.87 13.14
C ARG A 57 1.97 -20.91 12.04
N GLY A 58 2.02 -19.89 11.17
CA GLY A 58 3.08 -19.71 10.16
C GLY A 58 3.09 -20.74 9.02
N GLN A 59 2.12 -21.67 8.98
CA GLN A 59 2.14 -22.80 8.03
C GLN A 59 1.50 -22.48 6.68
N ARG A 60 0.65 -21.45 6.60
CA ARG A 60 -0.10 -21.14 5.37
C ARG A 60 -0.26 -19.62 5.23
N ARG A 61 0.25 -19.12 4.12
CA ARG A 61 -0.08 -17.80 3.57
C ARG A 61 -1.13 -18.03 2.50
N LEU A 62 -2.21 -17.27 2.53
CA LEU A 62 -3.17 -17.21 1.43
C LEU A 62 -3.13 -15.80 0.85
N ALA A 63 -3.33 -15.70 -0.45
CA ALA A 63 -3.39 -14.41 -1.11
C ALA A 63 -4.49 -14.38 -2.16
N ALA A 64 -5.12 -13.22 -2.30
CA ALA A 64 -6.08 -12.95 -3.36
C ALA A 64 -5.84 -11.53 -3.88
N ALA A 65 -6.06 -11.32 -5.17
CA ALA A 65 -5.90 -10.02 -5.81
C ALA A 65 -7.16 -9.60 -6.55
N TYR A 66 -7.58 -8.36 -6.34
CA TYR A 66 -8.75 -7.76 -6.97
C TYR A 66 -8.32 -6.94 -8.18
N ASP A 67 -8.89 -7.26 -9.34
CA ASP A 67 -8.74 -6.46 -10.56
C ASP A 67 -9.83 -5.39 -10.61
N PRO A 68 -9.49 -4.09 -10.42
CA PRO A 68 -10.46 -3.01 -10.36
C PRO A 68 -11.24 -2.78 -11.68
N ARG A 69 -10.84 -3.44 -12.77
CA ARG A 69 -11.56 -3.34 -14.06
C ARG A 69 -12.63 -4.38 -14.24
N SER A 70 -12.30 -5.63 -13.94
CA SER A 70 -13.25 -6.73 -14.05
C SER A 70 -14.16 -6.78 -12.83
N GLY A 71 -13.74 -6.20 -11.70
CA GLY A 71 -14.47 -6.29 -10.44
C GLY A 71 -14.37 -7.67 -9.81
N ALA A 72 -13.39 -8.48 -10.24
CA ALA A 72 -13.23 -9.86 -9.82
C ALA A 72 -12.02 -10.04 -8.89
N TRP A 73 -12.16 -10.97 -7.96
CA TRP A 73 -11.07 -11.49 -7.15
C TRP A 73 -10.44 -12.69 -7.86
N LEU A 74 -9.12 -12.75 -7.82
CA LEU A 74 -8.30 -13.83 -8.35
C LEU A 74 -7.51 -14.45 -7.20
N ALA A 75 -7.45 -15.78 -7.16
CA ALA A 75 -6.56 -16.46 -6.23
C ALA A 75 -5.11 -16.20 -6.64
N VAL A 76 -4.27 -15.83 -5.68
CA VAL A 76 -2.83 -15.66 -5.90
C VAL A 76 -2.13 -16.88 -5.33
N PRO A 77 -1.46 -17.70 -6.16
CA PRO A 77 -0.76 -18.89 -5.73
C PRO A 77 0.39 -18.55 -4.79
N THR A 78 0.17 -18.74 -3.50
CA THR A 78 1.23 -18.70 -2.50
C THR A 78 1.89 -20.07 -2.47
N ALA A 79 3.22 -20.11 -2.64
CA ALA A 79 3.93 -21.35 -2.34
C ALA A 79 3.79 -21.63 -0.82
N PRO A 80 3.70 -22.90 -0.40
CA PRO A 80 4.03 -23.21 0.99
C PRO A 80 5.43 -22.61 1.26
N PRO A 81 5.69 -22.00 2.43
CA PRO A 81 6.96 -21.33 2.70
C PRO A 81 8.10 -22.27 2.28
N ALA A 82 8.81 -21.88 1.23
CA ALA A 82 9.84 -22.72 0.65
C ALA A 82 10.84 -23.03 1.76
N ARG A 83 11.09 -24.32 1.97
CA ARG A 83 12.30 -24.77 2.67
C ARG A 83 13.45 -24.28 1.81
N HIS A 84 13.98 -23.09 2.08
CA HIS A 84 15.22 -22.65 1.47
C HIS A 84 16.26 -23.75 1.66
N GLY A 85 17.10 -23.94 0.63
CA GLY A 85 17.92 -25.13 0.35
C GLY A 85 18.62 -25.81 1.53
N ALA A 86 19.05 -27.04 1.26
CA ALA A 86 19.53 -28.11 2.14
C ALA A 86 20.64 -27.81 3.20
N THR A 87 20.85 -26.57 3.63
CA THR A 87 21.80 -26.21 4.69
C THR A 87 21.29 -25.21 5.73
N SER A 88 20.05 -24.68 5.62
CA SER A 88 19.53 -23.71 6.59
C SER A 88 18.09 -24.05 7.00
N PRO A 89 17.79 -24.22 8.31
CA PRO A 89 16.42 -24.51 8.75
C PRO A 89 15.48 -23.31 8.48
N PRO A 90 14.16 -23.57 8.30
CA PRO A 90 13.14 -22.53 8.15
C PRO A 90 13.22 -21.58 9.36
N GLN A 91 13.40 -20.28 9.13
CA GLN A 91 13.47 -19.32 10.23
C GLN A 91 12.06 -19.11 10.81
N PRO A 92 11.76 -19.57 12.04
CA PRO A 92 10.41 -19.57 12.60
C PRO A 92 9.89 -18.18 13.00
N HIS A 93 10.65 -17.12 12.70
CA HIS A 93 10.48 -15.78 13.28
C HIS A 93 10.45 -14.67 12.21
N SER A 94 10.25 -14.99 10.93
CA SER A 94 10.13 -13.97 9.90
C SER A 94 8.77 -13.27 9.98
N HIS A 95 8.81 -11.95 10.07
CA HIS A 95 7.65 -11.08 10.16
C HIS A 95 7.30 -10.54 8.76
N VAL A 96 6.21 -11.05 8.18
CA VAL A 96 5.72 -10.55 6.88
C VAL A 96 5.19 -9.12 7.04
N ARG A 97 5.66 -8.21 6.18
CA ARG A 97 5.38 -6.77 6.19
C ARG A 97 5.18 -6.26 4.77
N LEU A 98 4.70 -5.03 4.68
CA LEU A 98 4.62 -4.29 3.42
C LEU A 98 5.76 -3.31 3.32
N MET A 99 6.33 -3.24 2.13
CA MET A 99 7.22 -2.18 1.71
C MET A 99 6.44 -1.24 0.79
N ARG A 100 6.18 -0.01 1.25
CA ARG A 100 5.48 1.01 0.46
C ARG A 100 6.37 1.48 -0.69
N GLY A 101 5.81 1.65 -1.89
CA GLY A 101 6.57 2.13 -3.04
C GLY A 101 5.73 3.05 -3.92
N ALA A 102 6.39 3.95 -4.66
CA ALA A 102 5.72 4.86 -5.59
C ALA A 102 4.96 4.11 -6.69
N SER A 103 5.56 3.03 -7.17
CA SER A 103 5.00 2.14 -8.16
C SER A 103 4.12 1.05 -7.53
N GLY A 104 3.70 1.18 -6.26
CA GLY A 104 2.96 0.14 -5.55
C GLY A 104 3.78 -0.57 -4.46
N ASP A 105 3.05 -1.26 -3.60
CA ASP A 105 3.55 -2.01 -2.46
C ASP A 105 4.19 -3.32 -2.89
N ARG A 106 5.14 -3.78 -2.07
CA ARG A 106 5.74 -5.12 -2.14
C ARG A 106 5.59 -5.83 -0.82
N VAL A 107 5.38 -7.14 -0.88
CA VAL A 107 5.44 -7.98 0.32
C VAL A 107 6.90 -8.27 0.64
N CYS A 108 7.24 -8.22 1.92
CA CYS A 108 8.56 -8.57 2.41
C CYS A 108 8.48 -9.39 3.69
N ALA A 109 9.52 -10.16 3.97
CA ALA A 109 9.69 -10.90 5.21
C ALA A 109 10.96 -10.39 5.91
N LEU A 110 10.78 -9.77 7.07
CA LEU A 110 11.87 -9.27 7.90
C LEU A 110 12.21 -10.31 8.97
N SER A 111 13.48 -10.67 9.10
CA SER A 111 14.01 -11.50 10.20
C SER A 111 15.20 -10.81 10.86
N LEU A 112 15.76 -11.44 11.90
CA LEU A 112 16.99 -10.99 12.54
C LEU A 112 18.22 -11.05 11.61
N SER A 113 18.15 -11.84 10.55
CA SER A 113 19.31 -12.13 9.68
C SER A 113 19.20 -11.54 8.27
N GLY A 114 18.00 -11.16 7.85
CA GLY A 114 17.77 -10.62 6.52
C GLY A 114 16.43 -9.95 6.33
N LEU A 115 16.32 -9.26 5.20
CA LEU A 115 15.06 -8.76 4.66
C LEU A 115 14.88 -9.36 3.26
N ALA A 116 13.87 -10.22 3.11
CA ALA A 116 13.50 -10.80 1.82
C ALA A 116 12.35 -9.98 1.22
N VAL A 117 12.51 -9.49 -0.01
CA VAL A 117 11.51 -8.63 -0.69
C VAL A 117 11.04 -9.31 -1.96
N ALA A 118 9.73 -9.49 -2.11
CA ALA A 118 9.17 -9.99 -3.36
C ALA A 118 9.38 -8.97 -4.49
N ARG A 119 9.79 -9.45 -5.66
CA ARG A 119 9.98 -8.63 -6.87
C ARG A 119 8.68 -8.32 -7.57
N ASP A 120 7.73 -9.26 -7.53
CA ASP A 120 6.44 -9.11 -8.18
C ASP A 120 5.38 -8.48 -7.27
N ALA A 121 4.37 -7.90 -7.92
CA ALA A 121 3.26 -7.19 -7.31
C ALA A 121 2.34 -8.06 -6.46
N LEU A 122 2.28 -9.36 -6.75
CA LEU A 122 1.39 -10.34 -6.12
C LEU A 122 2.07 -11.03 -4.92
N GLY A 123 3.38 -10.83 -4.78
CA GLY A 123 4.21 -11.46 -3.76
C GLY A 123 4.26 -12.98 -3.94
N MET A 124 4.40 -13.45 -5.17
CA MET A 124 4.55 -14.87 -5.50
C MET A 124 5.84 -15.41 -4.88
N ASP A 125 5.71 -16.43 -4.03
CA ASP A 125 6.84 -17.04 -3.32
C ASP A 125 7.60 -18.01 -4.26
N ASP A 126 8.32 -17.46 -5.25
CA ASP A 126 9.34 -18.17 -6.03
C ASP A 126 10.73 -17.62 -5.64
N ASP A 127 11.68 -18.50 -5.31
CA ASP A 127 13.04 -18.13 -4.93
C ASP A 127 13.73 -17.26 -6.00
N ALA A 128 13.35 -17.38 -7.28
CA ALA A 128 13.86 -16.53 -8.37
C ALA A 128 13.31 -15.08 -8.33
N LEU A 129 12.16 -14.89 -7.68
CA LEU A 129 11.42 -13.63 -7.58
C LEU A 129 11.62 -12.92 -6.24
N VAL A 130 12.52 -13.40 -5.37
CA VAL A 130 12.83 -12.75 -4.09
C VAL A 130 14.21 -12.07 -4.15
N VAL A 131 14.28 -10.82 -3.67
CA VAL A 131 15.55 -10.13 -3.40
C VAL A 131 15.89 -10.27 -1.92
N ALA A 132 16.98 -10.97 -1.63
CA ALA A 132 17.53 -11.06 -0.29
C ALA A 132 18.45 -9.86 -0.01
N LEU A 133 18.12 -9.10 1.04
CA LEU A 133 18.92 -8.01 1.58
C LEU A 133 19.42 -8.41 2.98
N LYS A 134 20.51 -7.80 3.43
CA LYS A 134 20.93 -7.90 4.84
C LYS A 134 19.82 -7.35 5.76
N ALA A 135 19.76 -7.79 7.00
CA ALA A 135 18.89 -7.15 7.99
C ALA A 135 19.37 -5.71 8.27
N PRO A 136 18.45 -4.78 8.59
CA PRO A 136 18.82 -3.52 9.24
C PRO A 136 19.62 -3.79 10.51
N GLY A 137 20.50 -2.85 10.87
CA GLY A 137 21.30 -2.95 12.09
C GLY A 137 20.43 -2.88 13.34
N VAL A 138 19.38 -2.04 13.33
CA VAL A 138 18.42 -1.97 14.43
C VAL A 138 17.37 -3.08 14.27
N TRP A 139 17.20 -3.91 15.30
CA TRP A 139 16.12 -4.89 15.29
C TRP A 139 14.75 -4.22 15.41
N ARG A 140 13.84 -4.56 14.48
CA ARG A 140 12.51 -3.96 14.39
C ARG A 140 11.43 -5.02 14.42
N VAL A 141 10.38 -4.77 15.21
CA VAL A 141 9.19 -5.61 15.31
C VAL A 141 8.16 -5.19 14.28
N ASP A 142 7.83 -3.90 14.17
CA ASP A 142 6.78 -3.42 13.25
C ASP A 142 7.21 -2.16 12.47
N PRO A 143 8.31 -2.23 11.70
CA PRO A 143 8.86 -1.05 11.05
C PRO A 143 7.98 -0.55 9.92
N VAL A 144 8.12 0.74 9.64
CA VAL A 144 7.81 1.29 8.32
C VAL A 144 8.92 0.88 7.37
N LEU A 145 8.55 0.20 6.28
CA LEU A 145 9.44 -0.13 5.17
C LEU A 145 8.96 0.58 3.92
N ALA A 146 9.88 1.22 3.20
CA ALA A 146 9.58 1.89 1.95
C ALA A 146 10.68 1.71 0.91
N ALA A 147 10.29 1.55 -0.35
CA ALA A 147 11.15 1.61 -1.52
C ALA A 147 11.05 2.99 -2.15
N VAL A 148 12.18 3.69 -2.26
CA VAL A 148 12.30 5.03 -2.83
C VAL A 148 13.43 5.01 -3.85
N GLY A 149 13.07 5.03 -5.14
CA GLY A 149 14.04 4.79 -6.21
C GLY A 149 14.71 3.42 -6.06
N ASP A 150 16.03 3.41 -5.95
CA ASP A 150 16.87 2.22 -5.74
C ASP A 150 17.20 1.94 -4.25
N ARG A 151 16.60 2.70 -3.34
CA ARG A 151 16.87 2.65 -1.90
C ARG A 151 15.73 2.00 -1.14
N VAL A 152 16.06 1.28 -0.07
CA VAL A 152 15.07 0.80 0.90
C VAL A 152 15.26 1.57 2.21
N VAL A 153 14.18 2.11 2.75
CA VAL A 153 14.17 2.84 4.02
C VAL A 153 13.48 1.99 5.07
N ALA A 154 14.10 1.86 6.24
CA ALA A 154 13.52 1.24 7.43
C ALA A 154 13.49 2.26 8.57
N MET A 155 12.33 2.46 9.20
CA MET A 155 12.21 3.36 10.34
C MET A 155 11.14 2.92 11.33
N GLY A 156 11.33 3.32 12.58
CA GLY A 156 10.43 3.01 13.69
C GLY A 156 10.37 1.52 14.04
N GLY A 157 9.48 1.17 14.97
CA GLY A 157 9.22 -0.21 15.40
C GLY A 157 10.42 -0.90 16.06
N ALA A 158 11.42 -0.13 16.50
CA ALA A 158 12.63 -0.67 17.11
C ALA A 158 12.32 -1.45 18.38
N CYS A 159 12.92 -2.63 18.52
CA CYS A 159 12.77 -3.42 19.71
C CYS A 159 13.67 -2.89 20.83
N ARG A 160 13.06 -2.21 21.81
CA ARG A 160 13.77 -1.62 22.96
C ARG A 160 14.64 -2.62 23.72
N LEU A 161 14.29 -3.91 23.71
CA LEU A 161 15.00 -4.95 24.44
C LEU A 161 16.30 -5.40 23.77
N ALA A 162 16.51 -5.10 22.48
CA ALA A 162 17.74 -5.47 21.78
C ALA A 162 18.56 -4.27 21.31
N LEU A 163 18.23 -3.08 21.79
CA LEU A 163 19.07 -1.92 21.53
C LEU A 163 20.35 -2.04 22.34
N GLY A 164 21.49 -1.87 21.65
CA GLY A 164 22.79 -1.69 22.29
C GLY A 164 22.91 -0.31 22.96
N ASP A 165 23.95 -0.16 23.78
CA ASP A 165 24.28 1.14 24.38
C ASP A 165 24.54 2.19 23.28
N GLY A 166 23.73 3.25 23.27
CA GLY A 166 23.84 4.35 22.29
C GLY A 166 22.99 4.18 21.02
N GLU A 167 22.23 3.09 20.86
CA GLU A 167 21.30 2.94 19.74
C GLU A 167 19.96 3.68 19.99
N ASP A 168 19.47 4.40 18.97
CA ASP A 168 18.22 5.16 19.07
C ASP A 168 17.03 4.33 18.56
N THR A 169 16.01 4.17 19.39
CA THR A 169 14.69 3.61 19.01
C THR A 169 14.07 4.27 17.76
N SER A 170 14.49 5.51 17.50
CA SER A 170 13.99 6.40 16.45
C SER A 170 14.91 6.43 15.22
N ALA A 171 15.94 5.59 15.21
CA ALA A 171 16.89 5.49 14.10
C ALA A 171 16.18 5.18 12.78
N VAL A 172 16.60 5.88 11.74
CA VAL A 172 16.24 5.61 10.35
C VAL A 172 17.43 4.94 9.68
N GLU A 173 17.20 3.89 8.90
CA GLU A 173 18.25 3.21 8.17
C GLU A 173 17.90 3.16 6.69
N VAL A 174 18.89 3.40 5.85
CA VAL A 174 18.76 3.37 4.39
C VAL A 174 19.66 2.28 3.84
N HIS A 175 19.07 1.33 3.13
CA HIS A 175 19.80 0.33 2.36
C HIS A 175 20.05 0.84 0.94
N GLU A 176 21.33 0.93 0.58
CA GLU A 176 21.79 1.28 -0.77
C GLU A 176 23.07 0.46 -1.06
N ARG A 177 23.27 0.02 -2.32
CA ARG A 177 24.50 -0.68 -2.76
C ARG A 177 24.92 -1.88 -1.89
N GLY A 178 23.95 -2.58 -1.29
CA GLY A 178 24.19 -3.81 -0.52
C GLY A 178 24.50 -3.63 0.97
N GLY A 179 24.34 -2.43 1.52
CA GLY A 179 24.53 -2.16 2.94
C GLY A 179 23.51 -1.19 3.51
N TRP A 180 23.27 -1.28 4.82
CA TRP A 180 22.45 -0.34 5.58
C TRP A 180 23.32 0.78 6.15
N THR A 181 22.82 2.00 6.06
CA THR A 181 23.45 3.20 6.63
C THR A 181 22.51 3.84 7.63
N HIS A 182 23.00 4.09 8.84
CA HIS A 182 22.26 4.81 9.88
C HIS A 182 22.12 6.29 9.50
N CYS A 183 20.91 6.82 9.61
CA CYS A 183 20.54 8.19 9.25
C CYS A 183 19.95 8.94 10.47
N GLY A 184 19.63 10.22 10.28
CA GLY A 184 19.03 11.06 11.32
C GLY A 184 17.72 10.46 11.87
N ALA A 185 17.55 10.57 13.18
CA ALA A 185 16.38 10.08 13.92
C ALA A 185 15.07 10.70 13.42
N VAL A 186 13.97 9.96 13.60
CA VAL A 186 12.61 10.47 13.36
C VAL A 186 12.39 11.78 14.16
N PRO A 187 11.76 12.82 13.57
CA PRO A 187 11.48 14.08 14.24
C PRO A 187 10.81 13.88 15.58
N THR A 188 11.18 14.69 16.58
CA THR A 188 10.72 14.54 17.97
C THR A 188 9.20 14.47 18.08
N ALA A 189 8.48 15.25 17.28
CA ALA A 189 7.02 15.29 17.28
C ALA A 189 6.34 13.97 16.82
N LEU A 190 7.09 13.07 16.18
CA LEU A 190 6.62 11.78 15.65
C LEU A 190 7.27 10.58 16.36
N ARG A 191 8.17 10.82 17.32
CA ARG A 191 9.03 9.79 17.90
C ARG A 191 8.25 8.74 18.70
N GLU A 192 7.27 9.17 19.48
CA GLU A 192 6.42 8.27 20.26
C GLU A 192 5.63 7.33 19.35
N SER A 193 5.00 7.88 18.32
CA SER A 193 4.25 7.15 17.30
C SER A 193 5.17 6.20 16.52
N ALA A 194 6.39 6.64 16.19
CA ALA A 194 7.38 5.84 15.50
C ALA A 194 7.91 4.67 16.35
N ALA A 195 7.88 4.74 17.68
CA ALA A 195 8.27 3.61 18.53
C ALA A 195 7.34 2.39 18.31
N ALA A 196 6.04 2.63 18.12
CA ALA A 196 5.04 1.61 17.79
C ALA A 196 4.66 1.56 16.28
N ALA A 197 5.39 2.35 15.47
CA ALA A 197 5.41 2.44 14.01
C ALA A 197 4.14 2.08 13.25
N ALA A 198 4.13 1.02 12.43
CA ALA A 198 3.13 0.83 11.35
C ALA A 198 1.67 0.78 11.84
N THR A 199 1.48 0.51 13.14
CA THR A 199 0.19 0.60 13.81
C THR A 199 -0.29 2.06 13.97
N TRP A 200 0.60 2.98 14.34
CA TRP A 200 0.28 4.38 14.68
C TRP A 200 0.62 5.39 13.58
N LEU A 201 1.51 5.01 12.66
CA LEU A 201 1.89 5.81 11.51
C LEU A 201 1.13 5.37 10.27
N SER A 202 0.64 6.35 9.52
CA SER A 202 0.25 6.18 8.13
C SER A 202 1.42 6.59 7.23
N THR A 203 1.63 5.86 6.14
CA THR A 203 2.85 6.00 5.34
C THR A 203 2.55 5.94 3.85
N ALA A 204 3.24 6.77 3.09
CA ALA A 204 3.22 6.79 1.64
C ALA A 204 4.65 6.95 1.12
N ALA A 205 4.94 6.42 -0.06
CA ALA A 205 6.25 6.55 -0.69
C ALA A 205 6.08 7.11 -2.10
N THR A 206 6.98 7.99 -2.48
CA THR A 206 7.18 8.47 -3.85
C THR A 206 8.54 7.98 -4.34
N ASP A 207 8.89 8.30 -5.59
CA ASP A 207 10.20 7.94 -6.14
C ASP A 207 11.34 8.70 -5.46
N GLN A 208 11.03 9.76 -4.69
CA GLN A 208 12.03 10.63 -4.06
C GLN A 208 11.99 10.57 -2.53
N ARG A 209 10.86 10.28 -1.91
CA ARG A 209 10.69 10.44 -0.45
C ARG A 209 9.75 9.42 0.18
N VAL A 210 9.92 9.23 1.48
CA VAL A 210 8.96 8.55 2.34
C VAL A 210 8.21 9.59 3.16
N TYR A 211 6.88 9.56 3.10
CA TYR A 211 5.99 10.39 3.88
C TYR A 211 5.44 9.59 5.06
N VAL A 212 5.42 10.21 6.23
CA VAL A 212 4.88 9.63 7.45
C VAL A 212 3.93 10.62 8.12
N ALA A 213 2.79 10.14 8.61
CA ALA A 213 1.88 10.90 9.44
C ALA A 213 1.42 10.08 10.63
N ASP A 214 1.36 10.71 11.79
CA ASP A 214 0.71 10.15 12.96
C ASP A 214 -0.81 10.12 12.76
N ARG A 215 -1.38 8.92 12.90
CA ARG A 215 -2.80 8.66 12.60
C ARG A 215 -3.76 9.43 13.50
N ALA A 216 -3.40 9.74 14.74
CA ALA A 216 -4.31 10.39 15.69
C ALA A 216 -4.21 11.92 15.63
N THR A 217 -3.00 12.44 15.43
CA THR A 217 -2.71 13.87 15.53
C THR A 217 -2.69 14.56 14.17
N GLY A 218 -2.45 13.83 13.08
CA GLY A 218 -2.23 14.40 11.75
C GLY A 218 -0.88 15.11 11.63
N THR A 219 0.01 14.95 12.60
CA THR A 219 1.38 15.44 12.51
C THR A 219 2.10 14.64 11.43
N ALA A 220 2.76 15.30 10.48
CA ALA A 220 3.39 14.67 9.34
C ALA A 220 4.77 15.24 9.06
N SER A 221 5.62 14.41 8.46
CA SER A 221 6.92 14.79 7.92
C SER A 221 7.29 13.87 6.76
N TRP A 222 8.39 14.16 6.08
CA TRP A 222 8.93 13.30 5.04
C TRP A 222 10.44 13.13 5.21
N PHE A 223 10.95 12.00 4.73
CA PHE A 223 12.37 11.68 4.71
C PHE A 223 12.83 11.52 3.26
N ASP A 224 13.85 12.28 2.88
CA ASP A 224 14.56 12.17 1.60
C ASP A 224 15.76 11.25 1.81
N PRO A 225 15.72 9.98 1.35
CA PRO A 225 16.82 9.05 1.52
C PRO A 225 18.02 9.41 0.66
N ALA A 226 17.87 10.19 -0.42
CA ALA A 226 18.97 10.67 -1.25
C ALA A 226 19.87 11.63 -0.47
N LYS A 227 19.23 12.56 0.25
CA LYS A 227 19.92 13.56 1.09
C LYS A 227 20.11 13.13 2.53
N GLN A 228 19.47 12.02 2.94
CA GLN A 228 19.39 11.54 4.33
C GLN A 228 18.87 12.62 5.28
N GLN A 229 17.87 13.36 4.83
CA GLN A 229 17.34 14.53 5.54
C GLN A 229 15.83 14.43 5.72
N TRP A 230 15.39 14.90 6.88
CA TRP A 230 13.98 15.12 7.17
C TRP A 230 13.55 16.48 6.65
N GLY A 231 12.35 16.51 6.09
CA GLY A 231 11.64 17.73 5.72
C GLY A 231 11.04 18.47 6.92
N PRO A 232 10.23 19.50 6.66
CA PRO A 232 9.46 20.15 7.71
C PRO A 232 8.56 19.14 8.44
N THR A 233 8.27 19.44 9.70
CA THR A 233 7.23 18.75 10.47
C THR A 233 6.05 19.69 10.58
N SER A 234 4.90 19.27 10.05
CA SER A 234 3.69 20.08 9.94
C SER A 234 2.49 19.30 10.46
N ARG A 235 1.52 19.99 11.06
CA ARG A 235 0.26 19.37 11.47
C ARG A 235 -0.78 19.54 10.37
N LEU A 236 -1.07 18.45 9.65
CA LEU A 236 -2.05 18.39 8.57
C LEU A 236 -3.46 18.26 9.17
N ARG A 237 -4.05 19.38 9.60
CA ARG A 237 -5.43 19.42 10.12
C ARG A 237 -6.31 20.38 9.32
N PRO A 238 -6.74 20.01 8.09
CA PRO A 238 -7.74 20.76 7.33
C PRO A 238 -9.09 20.89 8.07
N ASP A 239 -9.40 19.92 8.93
CA ASP A 239 -10.65 19.86 9.69
C ASP A 239 -10.32 19.43 11.13
N ALA A 240 -10.70 20.25 12.11
CA ALA A 240 -10.42 20.00 13.53
C ALA A 240 -11.25 18.84 14.12
N THR A 241 -12.30 18.41 13.43
CA THR A 241 -13.20 17.33 13.88
C THR A 241 -12.73 15.93 13.47
N VAL A 242 -11.67 15.84 12.66
CA VAL A 242 -11.09 14.57 12.22
C VAL A 242 -10.31 13.91 13.36
N SER A 243 -10.64 12.65 13.63
CA SER A 243 -10.04 11.83 14.69
C SER A 243 -8.91 10.94 14.19
N THR A 244 -8.97 10.51 12.93
CA THR A 244 -7.98 9.57 12.36
C THR A 244 -7.54 9.99 10.96
N TRP A 245 -6.25 9.84 10.66
CA TRP A 245 -5.59 10.25 9.42
C TRP A 245 -4.94 9.08 8.66
N GLY A 246 -4.96 9.16 7.34
CA GLY A 246 -4.31 8.23 6.41
C GLY A 246 -3.58 8.94 5.28
N LEU A 247 -2.46 8.41 4.81
CA LEU A 247 -1.69 8.95 3.68
C LEU A 247 -1.66 7.98 2.50
N ALA A 248 -1.68 8.54 1.30
CA ALA A 248 -1.36 7.84 0.06
C ALA A 248 -0.46 8.68 -0.84
N ALA A 249 0.22 8.01 -1.77
CA ALA A 249 0.90 8.68 -2.86
C ALA A 249 -0.10 9.49 -3.69
N GLY A 250 0.29 10.71 -4.05
CA GLY A 250 -0.49 11.60 -4.91
C GLY A 250 -0.06 11.50 -6.37
N ARG A 251 -0.44 12.49 -7.17
CA ARG A 251 -0.32 12.46 -8.64
C ARG A 251 1.13 12.41 -9.13
N ALA A 252 1.35 11.79 -10.28
CA ALA A 252 2.66 11.73 -10.92
C ALA A 252 3.14 13.13 -11.38
N GLY A 253 4.43 13.40 -11.24
CA GLY A 253 5.12 14.57 -11.81
C GLY A 253 5.43 15.71 -10.83
N ALA A 254 4.73 15.80 -9.69
CA ALA A 254 5.08 16.67 -8.57
C ALA A 254 5.00 15.84 -7.28
N GLU A 255 5.87 16.11 -6.31
CA GLU A 255 5.78 15.50 -4.98
C GLU A 255 4.47 15.94 -4.33
N LYS A 256 3.43 15.12 -4.47
CA LYS A 256 2.09 15.35 -3.95
C LYS A 256 1.64 14.12 -3.21
N ILE A 257 0.87 14.33 -2.16
CA ILE A 257 0.28 13.25 -1.36
C ILE A 257 -1.21 13.49 -1.20
N ILE A 258 -1.96 12.42 -1.00
CA ILE A 258 -3.38 12.49 -0.66
C ILE A 258 -3.52 12.15 0.82
N LEU A 259 -4.13 13.07 1.56
CA LEU A 259 -4.49 12.92 2.96
C LEU A 259 -5.94 12.46 3.04
N PHE A 260 -6.20 11.41 3.80
CA PHE A 260 -7.54 10.96 4.16
C PHE A 260 -7.77 11.21 5.64
N GLY A 261 -8.99 11.59 6.00
CA GLY A 261 -9.37 11.89 7.37
C GLY A 261 -10.76 11.37 7.67
N VAL A 262 -10.90 10.82 8.87
CA VAL A 262 -12.14 10.25 9.39
C VAL A 262 -12.70 11.13 10.47
N LYS A 263 -14.01 11.43 10.42
CA LYS A 263 -14.72 12.12 11.50
C LYS A 263 -16.08 11.50 11.76
N HIS A 264 -16.59 11.72 12.96
CA HIS A 264 -17.99 11.46 13.25
C HIS A 264 -18.84 12.71 12.98
N ALA A 265 -19.91 12.55 12.22
CA ALA A 265 -20.92 13.58 11.97
C ALA A 265 -22.31 12.93 11.99
N ASP A 266 -23.24 13.48 12.76
CA ASP A 266 -24.64 13.00 12.85
C ASP A 266 -24.74 11.48 13.09
N SER A 267 -23.97 10.97 14.04
CA SER A 267 -23.84 9.55 14.37
C SER A 267 -23.32 8.65 13.24
N ARG A 268 -22.71 9.22 12.20
CA ARG A 268 -22.13 8.48 11.06
C ARG A 268 -20.65 8.77 10.92
N VAL A 269 -19.93 7.79 10.36
CA VAL A 269 -18.53 7.99 9.97
C VAL A 269 -18.48 8.65 8.60
N VAL A 270 -17.74 9.76 8.51
CA VAL A 270 -17.48 10.48 7.27
C VAL A 270 -15.99 10.43 6.97
N ILE A 271 -15.65 9.96 5.76
CA ILE A 271 -14.27 9.96 5.27
C ILE A 271 -14.13 11.04 4.20
N ARG A 272 -13.11 11.89 4.32
CA ARG A 272 -12.78 12.93 3.35
C ARG A 272 -11.32 12.87 2.96
N SER A 273 -11.03 13.33 1.74
CA SER A 273 -9.69 13.44 1.18
C SER A 273 -9.28 14.89 0.92
N TRP A 274 -7.97 15.15 0.96
CA TRP A 274 -7.36 16.43 0.62
C TRP A 274 -6.04 16.21 -0.12
N GLU A 275 -5.75 17.08 -1.09
CA GLU A 275 -4.46 17.10 -1.78
C GLU A 275 -3.47 17.98 -1.01
N VAL A 276 -2.31 17.42 -0.68
CA VAL A 276 -1.27 18.08 0.10
C VAL A 276 0.00 18.21 -0.75
N ASP A 277 0.59 19.39 -0.71
CA ASP A 277 1.89 19.66 -1.30
C ASP A 277 2.98 18.87 -0.55
N GLY A 278 3.71 18.02 -1.26
CA GLY A 278 4.67 17.10 -0.69
C GLY A 278 6.00 17.74 -0.29
N ASP A 279 6.29 18.98 -0.68
CA ASP A 279 7.47 19.71 -0.23
C ASP A 279 7.20 20.43 1.10
N SER A 280 6.19 21.31 1.10
CA SER A 280 5.82 22.17 2.23
C SER A 280 4.94 21.49 3.27
N LEU A 281 4.30 20.36 2.93
CA LEU A 281 3.24 19.75 3.72
C LEU A 281 2.10 20.74 4.01
N SER A 282 1.73 21.51 2.99
CA SER A 282 0.62 22.45 3.04
C SER A 282 -0.55 21.95 2.20
N LEU A 283 -1.77 22.32 2.59
CA LEU A 283 -2.96 21.93 1.86
C LEU A 283 -3.05 22.74 0.56
N SER A 284 -3.34 22.07 -0.55
CA SER A 284 -3.63 22.75 -1.82
C SER A 284 -4.89 23.60 -1.63
N HIS A 285 -4.80 24.90 -1.89
CA HIS A 285 -5.94 25.81 -1.71
C HIS A 285 -7.05 25.47 -2.72
N GLY A 286 -8.22 25.09 -2.22
CA GLY A 286 -9.41 24.85 -3.01
C GLY A 286 -10.60 24.53 -2.11
N ALA A 287 -11.80 25.01 -2.48
CA ALA A 287 -13.03 24.57 -1.81
C ALA A 287 -13.15 23.06 -1.94
N ALA A 288 -13.47 22.36 -0.85
CA ALA A 288 -13.62 20.91 -0.86
C ALA A 288 -14.71 20.52 -1.87
N ALA A 289 -14.33 19.77 -2.91
CA ALA A 289 -15.28 19.31 -3.91
C ALA A 289 -16.20 18.25 -3.28
N ALA A 290 -17.42 18.10 -3.79
CA ALA A 290 -18.32 17.04 -3.33
C ALA A 290 -17.66 15.64 -3.45
N HIS A 291 -16.85 15.43 -4.48
CA HIS A 291 -16.13 14.18 -4.74
C HIS A 291 -14.98 13.90 -3.76
N ASP A 292 -14.52 14.89 -3.00
CA ASP A 292 -13.48 14.69 -1.99
C ASP A 292 -14.02 13.95 -0.75
N THR A 293 -15.35 13.92 -0.56
CA THR A 293 -16.01 13.17 0.50
C THR A 293 -16.48 11.82 -0.03
N MET A 294 -16.15 10.74 0.70
CA MET A 294 -16.64 9.40 0.40
C MET A 294 -18.17 9.36 0.55
N PRO A 295 -18.90 8.74 -0.39
CA PRO A 295 -20.35 8.54 -0.26
C PRO A 295 -20.70 7.81 1.04
N SER A 296 -21.75 8.26 1.73
CA SER A 296 -22.13 7.76 3.05
C SER A 296 -22.47 6.27 3.03
N GLU A 297 -23.03 5.75 1.93
CA GLU A 297 -23.36 4.32 1.83
C GLU A 297 -22.09 3.45 1.88
N MET A 298 -20.94 3.99 1.47
CA MET A 298 -19.66 3.27 1.51
C MET A 298 -18.99 3.39 2.88
N SER A 299 -19.07 4.57 3.53
CA SER A 299 -18.51 4.74 4.87
C SER A 299 -19.29 3.96 5.93
N GLU A 300 -20.62 3.88 5.80
CA GLU A 300 -21.49 3.02 6.62
C GLU A 300 -21.19 1.54 6.40
N ARG A 301 -20.79 1.13 5.20
CA ARG A 301 -20.33 -0.24 4.97
C ARG A 301 -18.97 -0.53 5.59
N LEU A 302 -18.02 0.43 5.58
CA LEU A 302 -16.70 0.29 6.22
C LEU A 302 -16.78 0.30 7.75
N PHE A 303 -17.74 1.05 8.29
CA PHE A 303 -17.97 1.22 9.71
C PHE A 303 -19.47 1.00 9.99
N PRO A 304 -19.93 -0.26 9.92
CA PRO A 304 -21.34 -0.58 10.18
C PRO A 304 -21.67 -0.24 11.62
N HIS A 305 -22.84 0.34 11.84
CA HIS A 305 -23.38 0.53 13.18
C HIS A 305 -23.66 -0.86 13.79
N GLY A 306 -23.17 -1.11 15.00
CA GLY A 306 -23.60 -2.28 15.76
C GLY A 306 -25.11 -2.23 15.99
N ASP A 307 -25.79 -3.36 15.76
CA ASP A 307 -27.25 -3.50 16.01
C ASP A 307 -27.55 -3.58 17.53
N ASP A 308 -26.51 -3.80 18.33
CA ASP A 308 -26.57 -3.83 19.78
C ASP A 308 -26.26 -2.42 20.30
N GLY A 309 -27.18 -1.82 21.06
CA GLY A 309 -27.09 -0.45 21.60
C GLY A 309 -25.94 -0.19 22.60
N GLU A 310 -24.83 -0.89 22.48
CA GLU A 310 -23.56 -0.56 23.10
C GLU A 310 -22.83 0.43 22.18
N GLU A 311 -22.61 1.66 22.66
CA GLU A 311 -21.74 2.61 21.99
C GLU A 311 -20.34 1.97 21.86
N GLU A 312 -20.01 1.40 20.70
CA GLU A 312 -18.65 0.94 20.41
C GLU A 312 -17.72 2.17 20.50
N THR A 313 -17.05 2.28 21.64
CA THR A 313 -16.10 3.34 22.00
C THR A 313 -14.81 3.33 21.17
N SER A 314 -14.72 2.47 20.13
CA SER A 314 -13.53 2.38 19.30
C SER A 314 -13.55 3.49 18.24
N SER A 315 -12.58 4.40 18.33
CA SER A 315 -12.42 5.44 17.31
C SER A 315 -12.12 4.78 15.94
N PRO A 316 -12.78 5.20 14.86
CA PRO A 316 -12.65 4.54 13.57
C PRO A 316 -11.22 4.65 13.07
N SER A 317 -10.63 3.51 12.70
CA SER A 317 -9.26 3.42 12.21
C SER A 317 -9.24 3.10 10.72
N ILE A 318 -8.55 3.92 9.93
CA ILE A 318 -8.41 3.69 8.48
C ILE A 318 -7.00 3.27 8.08
N GLY A 319 -6.94 2.34 7.14
CA GLY A 319 -5.75 2.04 6.36
C GLY A 319 -5.92 2.61 4.96
N VAL A 320 -4.80 3.03 4.36
CA VAL A 320 -4.77 3.55 3.00
C VAL A 320 -3.57 2.94 2.29
N CYS A 321 -3.77 2.53 1.05
CA CYS A 321 -2.71 2.13 0.13
C CYS A 321 -3.08 2.63 -1.27
N GLY A 322 -2.11 3.12 -2.04
CA GLY A 322 -2.37 3.56 -3.41
C GLY A 322 -1.09 3.90 -4.17
N ASN A 323 -1.28 4.23 -5.44
CA ASN A 323 -0.27 4.81 -6.31
C ASN A 323 -0.77 6.15 -6.87
N THR A 324 -0.05 6.68 -7.86
CA THR A 324 -0.33 7.98 -8.46
C THR A 324 -1.66 8.10 -9.24
N ALA A 325 -2.34 6.98 -9.50
CA ALA A 325 -3.64 6.94 -10.18
C ALA A 325 -4.82 6.76 -9.22
N GLY A 326 -4.60 6.27 -8.01
CA GLY A 326 -5.65 5.89 -7.07
C GLY A 326 -5.23 4.77 -6.13
N GLY A 327 -6.17 4.25 -5.37
CA GLY A 327 -5.89 3.26 -4.33
C GLY A 327 -7.13 2.83 -3.57
N TYR A 328 -6.93 2.40 -2.33
CA TYR A 328 -7.97 1.85 -1.47
C TYR A 328 -7.92 2.45 -0.08
N VAL A 329 -9.09 2.77 0.47
CA VAL A 329 -9.30 3.08 1.88
C VAL A 329 -10.04 1.90 2.50
N TYR A 330 -9.61 1.44 3.67
CA TYR A 330 -10.22 0.30 4.37
C TYR A 330 -10.23 0.52 5.87
N ASN A 331 -11.07 -0.23 6.58
CA ASN A 331 -11.07 -0.24 8.05
C ASN A 331 -9.83 -1.01 8.53
N ALA A 332 -8.88 -0.32 9.16
CA ALA A 332 -7.63 -0.93 9.62
C ALA A 332 -7.82 -1.82 10.85
N ALA A 333 -8.87 -1.59 11.64
CA ALA A 333 -9.21 -2.44 12.78
C ALA A 333 -9.89 -3.74 12.32
N VAL A 334 -10.73 -3.65 11.28
CA VAL A 334 -11.46 -4.79 10.72
C VAL A 334 -11.27 -4.86 9.20
N PRO A 335 -10.11 -5.34 8.70
CA PRO A 335 -9.85 -5.39 7.26
C PRO A 335 -10.78 -6.34 6.49
N ALA A 336 -11.47 -7.25 7.19
CA ALA A 336 -12.41 -8.19 6.62
C ALA A 336 -13.74 -7.55 6.15
N THR A 337 -14.00 -6.30 6.51
CA THR A 337 -15.21 -5.57 6.08
C THR A 337 -15.21 -5.29 4.56
N GLY A 338 -14.03 -5.24 3.94
CA GLY A 338 -13.83 -4.83 2.56
C GLY A 338 -13.06 -3.52 2.44
N ALA A 339 -13.12 -2.90 1.27
CA ALA A 339 -12.40 -1.66 0.98
C ALA A 339 -13.21 -0.75 0.06
N VAL A 340 -12.79 0.50 -0.04
CA VAL A 340 -13.31 1.48 -0.99
C VAL A 340 -12.18 1.91 -1.91
N LEU A 341 -12.33 1.61 -3.19
CA LEU A 341 -11.48 2.10 -4.26
C LEU A 341 -11.71 3.60 -4.45
N TYR A 342 -10.62 4.37 -4.51
CA TYR A 342 -10.63 5.76 -4.94
C TYR A 342 -9.79 5.95 -6.20
N GLU A 343 -10.30 6.74 -7.14
CA GLU A 343 -9.59 7.12 -8.36
C GLU A 343 -9.23 8.59 -8.30
N LEU A 344 -7.98 8.95 -8.60
CA LEU A 344 -7.56 10.35 -8.63
C LEU A 344 -7.87 10.98 -9.98
N ARG A 345 -8.29 12.25 -9.97
CA ARG A 345 -8.66 12.95 -11.20
C ARG A 345 -7.50 13.04 -12.19
N ARG A 346 -7.74 12.79 -13.48
CA ARG A 346 -6.74 13.05 -14.52
C ARG A 346 -6.82 14.51 -15.00
N GLY A 347 -5.70 15.23 -14.98
CA GLY A 347 -5.60 16.61 -15.47
C GLY A 347 -5.57 17.67 -14.36
N GLY A 348 -4.66 18.64 -14.51
CA GLY A 348 -4.22 19.61 -13.50
C GLY A 348 -5.17 20.77 -13.22
N VAL A 349 -6.48 20.53 -13.14
CA VAL A 349 -7.38 21.55 -12.59
C VAL A 349 -7.25 21.49 -11.06
N GLU A 350 -6.91 22.63 -10.45
CA GLU A 350 -6.83 22.81 -9.01
C GLU A 350 -8.19 22.58 -8.35
N GLY A 351 -8.20 21.93 -7.19
CA GLY A 351 -9.42 21.58 -6.45
C GLY A 351 -9.98 20.20 -6.81
N GLY A 352 -9.94 19.29 -5.84
CA GLY A 352 -10.48 17.93 -5.92
C GLY A 352 -9.42 16.87 -6.19
N GLY A 353 -9.13 16.03 -5.19
CA GLY A 353 -8.15 14.94 -5.28
C GLY A 353 -8.75 13.67 -5.89
N VAL A 354 -9.92 13.27 -5.39
CA VAL A 354 -10.61 12.03 -5.79
C VAL A 354 -11.73 12.35 -6.79
N GLU A 355 -11.75 11.63 -7.92
CA GLU A 355 -12.75 11.73 -8.97
C GLU A 355 -13.88 10.72 -8.75
N ARG A 356 -13.54 9.51 -8.30
CA ARG A 356 -14.49 8.40 -8.20
C ARG A 356 -14.22 7.56 -6.96
N TRP A 357 -15.30 7.07 -6.37
CA TRP A 357 -15.32 6.06 -5.32
C TRP A 357 -16.04 4.81 -5.81
N ALA A 358 -15.59 3.63 -5.37
CA ALA A 358 -16.28 2.37 -5.63
C ALA A 358 -16.08 1.38 -4.49
N TRP A 359 -17.15 0.67 -4.12
CA TRP A 359 -17.10 -0.38 -3.11
C TRP A 359 -16.38 -1.62 -3.66
N VAL A 360 -15.53 -2.22 -2.82
CA VAL A 360 -14.86 -3.49 -3.07
C VAL A 360 -15.20 -4.44 -1.92
N ALA A 361 -15.98 -5.47 -2.23
CA ALA A 361 -16.30 -6.50 -1.26
C ALA A 361 -15.03 -7.24 -0.83
N CYS A 362 -15.04 -7.72 0.41
CA CYS A 362 -13.94 -8.50 0.97
C CYS A 362 -13.61 -9.73 0.10
N ALA A 363 -12.33 -10.09 0.05
CA ALA A 363 -11.91 -11.29 -0.65
C ALA A 363 -12.51 -12.53 0.04
N PRO A 364 -13.02 -13.52 -0.71
CA PRO A 364 -13.60 -14.74 -0.13
C PRO A 364 -12.67 -15.44 0.88
N VAL A 365 -11.37 -15.46 0.57
CA VAL A 365 -10.33 -16.08 1.40
C VAL A 365 -10.14 -15.42 2.77
N VAL A 366 -10.55 -14.16 2.92
CA VAL A 366 -10.46 -13.42 4.19
C VAL A 366 -11.67 -13.73 5.06
N ALA A 367 -12.87 -13.82 4.46
CA ALA A 367 -14.09 -14.20 5.17
C ALA A 367 -13.97 -15.61 5.79
N GLU A 368 -13.27 -16.53 5.12
CA GLU A 368 -13.02 -17.89 5.63
C GLU A 368 -11.96 -17.93 6.75
N ALA A 369 -11.13 -16.90 6.88
CA ALA A 369 -9.94 -16.91 7.74
C ALA A 369 -10.08 -16.09 9.06
N GLU A 370 -11.25 -15.48 9.30
CA GLU A 370 -11.51 -14.49 10.36
C GLU A 370 -11.11 -14.93 11.79
N ALA A 371 -10.96 -16.22 12.07
CA ALA A 371 -10.69 -16.68 13.42
C ALA A 371 -9.19 -16.80 13.82
N LEU A 372 -8.23 -16.83 12.88
CA LEU A 372 -6.88 -17.36 13.18
C LEU A 372 -5.68 -16.70 12.47
N GLY A 373 -5.86 -15.57 11.76
CA GLY A 373 -4.81 -14.98 10.93
C GLY A 373 -4.71 -13.45 10.98
N ARG A 374 -3.52 -12.92 10.64
CA ARG A 374 -3.32 -11.49 10.37
C ARG A 374 -3.61 -11.22 8.90
N VAL A 375 -4.41 -10.20 8.63
CA VAL A 375 -4.73 -9.72 7.28
C VAL A 375 -3.87 -8.50 6.95
N ILE A 376 -3.26 -8.48 5.76
CA ILE A 376 -2.45 -7.38 5.25
C ILE A 376 -2.97 -6.98 3.87
N LEU A 377 -3.30 -5.71 3.69
CA LEU A 377 -3.77 -5.13 2.42
C LEU A 377 -2.65 -4.34 1.76
N ALA A 378 -2.26 -4.78 0.57
CA ALA A 378 -1.30 -4.14 -0.31
C ALA A 378 -1.99 -3.65 -1.58
N CYS A 379 -1.40 -2.67 -2.25
CA CYS A 379 -1.82 -2.31 -3.59
C CYS A 379 -0.63 -2.31 -4.53
N SER A 380 -0.75 -2.89 -5.71
CA SER A 380 0.37 -2.97 -6.65
C SER A 380 -0.10 -3.05 -8.10
N PRO A 381 0.58 -2.41 -9.06
CA PRO A 381 0.26 -2.55 -10.47
C PRO A 381 0.70 -3.93 -10.95
N VAL A 382 -0.21 -4.64 -11.60
CA VAL A 382 0.06 -5.98 -12.13
C VAL A 382 0.33 -5.88 -13.64
N GLY A 383 1.48 -6.39 -14.08
CA GLY A 383 1.95 -6.38 -15.45
C GLY A 383 1.70 -7.68 -16.20
N LEU A 384 2.16 -7.76 -17.46
CA LEU A 384 1.98 -8.96 -18.29
C LEU A 384 2.75 -10.16 -17.74
N HIS A 385 3.90 -9.91 -17.11
CA HIS A 385 4.77 -10.99 -16.63
C HIS A 385 4.10 -11.74 -15.49
N GLU A 386 3.49 -10.99 -14.57
CA GLU A 386 2.70 -11.52 -13.48
C GLU A 386 1.47 -12.26 -14.03
N LEU A 387 0.73 -11.68 -14.98
CA LEU A 387 -0.47 -12.29 -15.56
C LEU A 387 -0.20 -13.54 -16.40
N ALA A 388 0.99 -13.63 -17.02
CA ALA A 388 1.38 -14.76 -17.86
C ALA A 388 1.91 -15.94 -17.05
N ASP A 389 2.00 -15.83 -15.72
CA ASP A 389 2.30 -16.95 -14.85
C ASP A 389 1.14 -17.95 -14.92
N GLU A 390 1.42 -19.16 -15.43
CA GLU A 390 0.46 -20.26 -15.55
C GLU A 390 -0.23 -20.60 -14.22
N ARG A 391 0.39 -20.24 -13.10
CA ARG A 391 -0.17 -20.49 -11.77
C ARG A 391 -1.40 -19.63 -11.48
N LEU A 392 -1.59 -18.48 -12.13
CA LEU A 392 -2.80 -17.66 -11.99
C LEU A 392 -4.01 -18.20 -12.79
N ALA A 393 -3.81 -19.22 -13.63
CA ALA A 393 -4.79 -19.67 -14.61
C ALA A 393 -5.84 -20.69 -14.08
N HIS A 394 -5.91 -20.95 -12.77
CA HIS A 394 -6.78 -21.98 -12.20
C HIS A 394 -7.50 -21.57 -10.93
#